data_AF-A0A1G0A6A1-F1
#
_entry.id   AF-A0A1G0A6A1-F1
#
_cell.length_a   1.000
_cell.length_b   1.000
_cell.length_c   1.000
_cell.angle_alpha   90.00
_cell.angle_beta   90.00
_cell.angle_gamma   90.00
#
_symmetry.space_group_name_H-M   'P 1'
#
loop_
_entity.id
_entity.type
_entity.pdbx_description
1 polymer ?
#
loop_
_entity_poly.entity_id
_entity_poly.type
_entity_poly.pdbx_seq_one_letter_code
_entity_poly.pdbx_strand_id
1 'polypeptide(L)'
;MKKKALILLATLCVAAAGALLRYYSSSMDAAEAVRRLAGMRVAMTLFKISKGSPPKDFRELTAGGQLEAPMDLKLKWHGTSSQVRHAPALRAEDNGGWGYVNDPASPDFGTIFIDCLHRDERGRYWSEF
;
A
#
# COMPACT_ATOMS: atom_id res chain seq x y z
N MET A 1 33.07 -33.78 -7.58
CA MET A 1 32.13 -33.19 -6.60
C MET A 1 31.82 -31.70 -6.88
N LYS A 2 32.83 -30.85 -7.17
CA LYS A 2 32.64 -29.41 -7.42
C LYS A 2 31.67 -29.04 -8.56
N LYS A 3 31.68 -29.76 -9.69
CA LYS A 3 30.78 -29.50 -10.83
C LYS A 3 29.30 -29.70 -10.50
N LYS A 4 28.96 -30.74 -9.72
CA LYS A 4 27.56 -31.00 -9.30
C LYS A 4 27.06 -29.92 -8.35
N ALA A 5 27.90 -29.47 -7.42
CA ALA A 5 27.58 -28.36 -6.53
C ALA A 5 27.37 -27.03 -7.28
N LEU A 6 28.20 -26.76 -8.30
CA LEU A 6 28.06 -25.56 -9.14
C LEU A 6 26.76 -25.57 -9.96
N ILE A 7 26.42 -26.71 -10.56
CA ILE A 7 25.15 -26.87 -11.30
C ILE A 7 23.97 -26.67 -10.34
N LEU A 8 24.02 -27.28 -9.15
CA LEU A 8 22.94 -27.18 -8.16
C LEU A 8 22.74 -25.75 -7.66
N LEU A 9 23.84 -25.02 -7.42
CA LEU A 9 23.81 -23.61 -7.06
C LEU A 9 23.22 -22.76 -8.20
N ALA A 10 23.66 -22.98 -9.45
CA ALA A 10 23.14 -22.25 -10.60
C ALA A 10 21.63 -22.47 -10.80
N THR A 11 21.16 -23.71 -10.65
CA THR A 11 19.72 -24.02 -10.72
C THR A 11 18.92 -23.34 -9.61
N LEU A 12 19.46 -23.26 -8.40
CA LEU A 12 18.81 -22.57 -7.28
C LEU A 12 18.70 -21.06 -7.55
N CYS A 13 19.75 -20.44 -8.08
CA CYS A 13 19.75 -19.02 -8.44
C CYS A 13 18.70 -18.70 -9.51
N VAL A 14 18.59 -19.53 -10.56
CA VAL A 14 17.58 -19.34 -11.62
C VAL A 14 16.16 -19.50 -11.06
N ALA A 15 15.93 -20.52 -10.23
CA ALA A 15 14.62 -20.73 -9.60
C ALA A 15 14.24 -19.55 -8.69
N ALA A 16 15.18 -19.06 -7.87
CA ALA A 16 14.98 -17.90 -7.01
C ALA A 16 14.68 -16.62 -7.82
N ALA A 17 15.43 -16.38 -8.90
CA ALA A 17 15.18 -15.24 -9.78
C ALA A 17 13.80 -15.31 -10.44
N GLY A 18 13.38 -16.49 -10.91
CA GLY A 18 12.04 -16.70 -11.46
C GLY A 18 10.92 -16.47 -10.44
N ALA A 19 11.11 -16.94 -9.21
CA ALA A 19 10.16 -16.73 -8.12
C ALA A 19 10.04 -15.24 -7.74
N LEU A 20 11.17 -14.53 -7.63
CA LEU A 20 11.19 -13.10 -7.35
C LEU A 20 10.53 -12.31 -8.48
N LEU A 21 10.85 -12.61 -9.74
CA LEU A 21 10.24 -11.95 -10.88
C LEU A 21 8.72 -12.14 -10.88
N ARG A 22 8.26 -13.37 -10.64
CA ARG A 22 6.82 -13.67 -10.54
C ARG A 22 6.18 -12.88 -9.40
N TYR A 23 6.80 -12.82 -8.23
CA TYR A 23 6.29 -12.08 -7.07
C TYR A 23 6.20 -10.57 -7.32
N TYR A 24 7.22 -9.95 -7.89
CA TYR A 24 7.18 -8.52 -8.20
C TYR A 24 6.30 -8.20 -9.42
N SER A 25 6.12 -9.13 -10.35
CA SER A 25 5.19 -8.96 -11.47
C SER A 25 3.72 -9.11 -11.11
N SER A 26 3.40 -9.66 -9.93
CA SER A 26 2.03 -9.86 -9.48
C SER A 26 1.49 -8.65 -8.73
N SER A 27 0.19 -8.42 -8.85
CA SER A 27 -0.59 -7.50 -8.04
C SER A 27 -1.79 -8.24 -7.45
N MET A 28 -2.34 -7.71 -6.37
CA MET A 28 -3.70 -8.06 -6.00
C MET A 28 -4.69 -7.54 -7.04
N ASP A 29 -5.88 -8.12 -7.07
CA ASP A 29 -6.98 -7.65 -7.92
C ASP A 29 -7.30 -6.18 -7.64
N ALA A 30 -7.59 -5.41 -8.69
CA ALA A 30 -7.80 -3.98 -8.54
C ALA A 30 -9.07 -3.63 -7.74
N ALA A 31 -10.13 -4.44 -7.87
CA ALA A 31 -11.30 -4.23 -7.04
C ALA A 31 -11.01 -4.54 -5.57
N GLU A 32 -10.13 -5.50 -5.28
CA GLU A 32 -9.66 -5.78 -3.92
C GLU A 32 -8.87 -4.59 -3.32
N ALA A 33 -7.91 -4.04 -4.06
CA ALA A 33 -7.15 -2.87 -3.62
C ALA A 33 -8.09 -1.67 -3.31
N VAL A 34 -9.05 -1.41 -4.20
CA VAL A 34 -10.04 -0.33 -4.03
C VAL A 34 -10.99 -0.60 -2.86
N ARG A 35 -11.41 -1.86 -2.65
CA ARG A 35 -12.23 -2.24 -1.48
C ARG A 35 -11.49 -1.97 -0.17
N ARG A 36 -10.20 -2.31 -0.10
CA ARG A 36 -9.36 -2.04 1.09
C ARG A 36 -9.24 -0.55 1.35
N LEU A 37 -8.96 0.24 0.30
CA LEU A 37 -8.94 1.69 0.39
C LEU A 37 -10.28 2.26 0.89
N ALA A 38 -11.40 1.78 0.34
CA ALA A 38 -12.74 2.20 0.77
C ALA A 38 -12.98 1.87 2.25
N GLY A 39 -12.59 0.69 2.72
CA GLY A 39 -12.69 0.32 4.14
C GLY A 39 -11.92 1.27 5.07
N MET A 40 -10.70 1.64 4.70
CA MET A 40 -9.92 2.61 5.48
C MET A 40 -10.53 4.03 5.44
N ARG A 41 -11.10 4.46 4.31
CA ARG A 41 -11.82 5.74 4.19
C ARG A 41 -13.09 5.77 5.04
N VAL A 42 -13.79 4.65 5.17
CA VAL A 42 -14.92 4.51 6.10
C VAL A 42 -14.42 4.66 7.54
N ALA A 43 -13.35 3.97 7.94
CA ALA A 43 -12.77 4.11 9.28
C ALA A 43 -12.37 5.56 9.59
N MET A 44 -11.73 6.26 8.63
CA MET A 44 -11.39 7.68 8.72
C MET A 44 -12.63 8.56 8.94
N THR A 45 -13.70 8.28 8.19
CA THR A 45 -14.96 9.01 8.28
C THR A 45 -15.62 8.81 9.64
N LEU A 46 -15.65 7.57 10.15
CA LEU A 46 -16.17 7.25 11.48
C LEU A 46 -15.38 7.96 12.59
N PHE A 47 -14.05 7.98 12.47
CA PHE A 47 -13.19 8.73 13.39
C PHE A 47 -13.56 10.21 13.37
N LYS A 48 -13.65 10.82 12.18
CA LYS A 48 -14.02 12.24 12.01
C LYS A 48 -15.39 12.55 12.59
N ILE A 49 -16.38 11.67 12.41
CA ILE A 49 -17.71 11.84 13.01
C ILE A 49 -17.60 11.83 14.55
N SER A 50 -16.81 10.93 15.12
CA SER A 50 -16.68 10.79 16.59
C SER A 50 -15.82 11.87 17.26
N LYS A 51 -14.82 12.41 16.57
CA LYS A 51 -13.83 13.37 17.11
C LYS A 51 -13.96 14.79 16.55
N GLY A 52 -14.82 14.99 15.55
CA GLY A 52 -15.01 16.27 14.86
C GLY A 52 -13.92 16.62 13.84
N SER A 53 -12.82 15.86 13.75
CA SER A 53 -11.73 16.10 12.80
C SER A 53 -11.05 14.79 12.37
N PRO A 54 -10.42 14.73 11.19
CA PRO A 54 -9.54 13.62 10.83
C PRO A 54 -8.40 13.45 11.84
N PRO A 55 -7.86 12.23 12.00
CA PRO A 55 -6.77 11.99 12.93
C PRO A 55 -5.50 12.73 12.52
N LYS A 56 -4.68 13.21 13.45
CA LYS A 56 -3.37 13.78 13.09
C LYS A 56 -2.36 12.69 12.75
N ASP A 57 -2.56 11.50 13.32
CA ASP A 57 -1.77 10.30 13.04
C ASP A 57 -2.71 9.14 12.68
N PHE A 58 -2.47 8.47 11.55
CA PHE A 58 -3.27 7.31 11.14
C PHE A 58 -3.40 6.22 12.23
N ARG A 59 -2.40 6.07 13.11
CA ARG A 59 -2.42 5.12 14.23
C ARG A 59 -3.54 5.38 15.24
N GLU A 60 -4.11 6.59 15.24
CA GLU A 60 -5.28 6.90 16.06
C GLU A 60 -6.52 6.09 15.64
N LEU A 61 -6.63 5.67 14.37
CA LEU A 61 -7.72 4.79 13.93
C LEU A 61 -7.65 3.41 14.59
N THR A 62 -6.43 2.89 14.78
CA THR A 62 -6.22 1.63 15.49
C THR A 62 -6.39 1.77 16.98
N ALA A 63 -5.88 2.84 17.58
CA ALA A 63 -6.03 3.09 19.01
C ALA A 63 -7.49 3.39 19.40
N GLY A 64 -8.25 4.02 18.51
CA GLY A 64 -9.66 4.36 18.71
C GLY A 64 -10.64 3.25 18.36
N GLY A 65 -10.17 2.11 17.83
CA GLY A 65 -11.00 0.96 17.48
C GLY A 65 -11.82 1.10 16.19
N GLN A 66 -11.58 2.14 15.38
CA GLN A 66 -12.23 2.30 14.07
C GLN A 66 -11.64 1.35 13.02
N LEU A 67 -10.41 0.87 13.24
CA LEU A 67 -9.71 -0.07 12.38
C LEU A 67 -8.89 -1.03 13.24
N GLU A 68 -8.88 -2.32 12.95
CA GLU A 68 -8.05 -3.28 13.71
C GLU A 68 -6.55 -3.11 13.39
N ALA A 69 -6.25 -2.99 12.09
CA ALA A 69 -4.90 -2.72 11.57
C ALA A 69 -5.00 -2.11 10.15
N PRO A 70 -3.98 -1.37 9.69
CA PRO A 70 -3.87 -1.01 8.28
C PRO A 70 -3.91 -2.26 7.39
N MET A 71 -4.71 -2.22 6.32
CA MET A 71 -4.89 -3.38 5.46
C MET A 71 -3.66 -3.59 4.59
N ASP A 72 -3.28 -4.83 4.29
CA ASP A 72 -2.16 -5.08 3.38
C ASP A 72 -2.50 -4.62 1.95
N LEU A 73 -1.48 -4.23 1.19
CA LEU A 73 -1.57 -3.87 -0.21
C LEU A 73 -0.45 -4.59 -0.97
N LYS A 74 -0.79 -5.20 -2.11
CA LYS A 74 0.19 -5.82 -3.00
C LYS A 74 0.02 -5.25 -4.40
N LEU A 75 0.92 -4.36 -4.80
CA LEU A 75 0.94 -3.81 -6.15
C LEU A 75 2.04 -4.46 -6.98
N LYS A 76 1.90 -4.34 -8.30
CA LYS A 76 2.96 -4.70 -9.23
C LYS A 76 4.19 -3.83 -8.95
N TRP A 77 5.37 -4.42 -9.05
CA TRP A 77 6.68 -3.83 -8.76
C TRP A 77 6.95 -3.48 -7.30
N HIS A 78 6.00 -3.79 -6.41
CA HIS A 78 6.10 -3.52 -4.99
C HIS A 78 5.96 -4.80 -4.17
N GLY A 79 6.56 -4.84 -2.97
CA GLY A 79 6.29 -5.87 -1.98
C GLY A 79 4.87 -5.73 -1.40
N THR A 80 4.39 -6.75 -0.69
CA THR A 80 3.19 -6.60 0.12
C THR A 80 3.50 -5.64 1.27
N SER A 81 2.67 -4.63 1.49
CA SER A 81 2.86 -3.63 2.53
C SER A 81 1.52 -3.16 3.12
N SER A 82 1.44 -3.09 4.44
CA SER A 82 0.37 -2.38 5.19
C SER A 82 0.84 -1.03 5.71
N GLN A 83 2.04 -0.57 5.34
CA GLN A 83 2.56 0.69 5.85
C GLN A 83 1.73 1.88 5.35
N VAL A 84 1.46 2.80 6.28
CA VAL A 84 0.82 4.08 6.00
C VAL A 84 1.84 5.19 6.20
N ARG A 85 2.32 5.77 5.10
CA ARG A 85 3.23 6.90 5.13
C ARG A 85 2.44 8.19 5.33
N HIS A 86 2.92 9.02 6.25
CA HIS A 86 2.41 10.38 6.41
C HIS A 86 2.97 11.28 5.31
N ALA A 87 2.09 12.01 4.65
CA ALA A 87 2.40 12.91 3.56
C ALA A 87 1.89 14.32 3.88
N PRO A 88 2.65 15.39 3.55
CA PRO A 88 2.21 16.75 3.74
C PRO A 88 1.11 17.18 2.74
N ALA A 89 1.00 16.47 1.61
CA ALA A 89 0.02 16.74 0.56
C ALA A 89 -0.38 15.45 -0.15
N LEU A 90 -1.45 15.50 -0.96
CA LEU A 90 -1.90 14.39 -1.78
C LEU A 90 -0.93 14.15 -2.96
N ARG A 91 0.20 13.50 -2.66
CA ARG A 91 1.27 13.22 -3.62
C ARG A 91 1.85 11.83 -3.39
N ALA A 92 1.78 11.00 -4.44
CA ALA A 92 2.43 9.71 -4.47
C ALA A 92 3.95 9.83 -4.68
N GLU A 93 4.69 8.96 -4.02
CA GLU A 93 6.14 8.79 -4.00
C GLU A 93 6.56 7.36 -4.40
N ASP A 94 5.61 6.52 -4.81
CA ASP A 94 5.84 5.16 -5.29
C ASP A 94 6.38 4.19 -4.21
N ASN A 95 5.85 4.29 -2.99
CA ASN A 95 6.25 3.39 -1.90
C ASN A 95 5.56 2.01 -1.94
N GLY A 96 4.53 1.84 -2.77
CA GLY A 96 3.79 0.57 -2.90
C GLY A 96 2.86 0.25 -1.74
N GLY A 97 2.60 1.22 -0.86
CA GLY A 97 1.72 1.12 0.30
C GLY A 97 0.65 2.20 0.29
N TRP A 98 0.30 2.69 1.48
CA TRP A 98 -0.71 3.73 1.65
C TRP A 98 -0.07 5.07 1.96
N GLY A 99 -0.65 6.14 1.42
CA GLY A 99 -0.34 7.51 1.79
C GLY A 99 -1.48 8.12 2.59
N TYR A 100 -1.15 8.88 3.63
CA TYR A 100 -2.10 9.62 4.43
C TYR A 100 -1.70 11.09 4.53
N VAL A 101 -2.58 11.99 4.08
CA VAL A 101 -2.36 13.43 4.20
C VAL A 101 -2.63 13.86 5.63
N ASN A 102 -1.56 14.05 6.40
CA ASN A 102 -1.62 14.29 7.84
C ASN A 102 -1.33 15.75 8.23
N ASP A 103 -1.05 16.62 7.27
CA ASP A 103 -0.85 18.05 7.51
C ASP A 103 -2.21 18.77 7.62
N PRO A 104 -2.58 19.33 8.79
CA PRO A 104 -3.83 20.05 8.97
C PRO A 104 -3.96 21.33 8.13
N ALA A 105 -2.84 21.86 7.62
CA ALA A 105 -2.86 23.02 6.73
C ALA A 105 -3.16 22.64 5.27
N SER A 106 -3.07 21.35 4.93
CA SER A 106 -3.36 20.86 3.58
C SER A 106 -4.87 20.88 3.31
N PRO A 107 -5.31 21.30 2.10
CA PRO A 107 -6.71 21.16 1.69
C PRO A 107 -7.16 19.69 1.64
N ASP A 108 -6.20 18.76 1.49
CA ASP A 108 -6.45 17.33 1.42
C ASP A 108 -6.34 16.63 2.79
N PHE A 109 -6.22 17.38 3.89
CA PHE A 109 -6.06 16.81 5.24
C PHE A 109 -7.13 15.75 5.55
N GLY A 110 -6.68 14.58 6.00
CA GLY A 110 -7.56 13.44 6.25
C GLY A 110 -7.74 12.48 5.08
N THR A 111 -7.08 12.74 3.94
CA THR A 111 -7.18 11.88 2.75
C THR A 111 -6.21 10.71 2.85
N ILE A 112 -6.73 9.49 2.71
CA ILE A 112 -5.93 8.28 2.47
C ILE A 112 -6.02 7.90 0.98
N PHE A 113 -4.88 7.51 0.42
CA PHE A 113 -4.70 7.18 -0.99
C PHE A 113 -3.70 6.03 -1.16
N ILE A 114 -3.63 5.46 -2.35
CA ILE A 114 -2.62 4.47 -2.70
C ILE A 114 -1.34 5.18 -3.14
N ASP A 115 -0.25 4.94 -2.42
CA ASP A 115 1.05 5.57 -2.70
C ASP A 115 1.83 4.79 -3.76
N CYS A 116 1.42 4.95 -5.01
CA CYS A 116 2.01 4.27 -6.16
C CYS A 116 1.92 5.13 -7.43
N LEU A 117 3.02 5.22 -8.17
CA LEU A 117 3.11 5.95 -9.44
C LEU A 117 2.80 5.06 -10.66
N HIS A 118 2.54 3.78 -10.44
CA HIS A 118 2.19 2.85 -11.51
C HIS A 118 0.69 2.84 -11.82
N ARG A 119 0.34 2.28 -12.98
CA ARG A 119 -1.06 2.14 -13.42
C ARG A 119 -1.66 0.79 -13.03
N ASP A 120 -2.97 0.77 -12.82
CA ASP A 120 -3.78 -0.45 -12.72
C ASP A 120 -3.89 -1.14 -14.10
N GLU A 121 -4.54 -2.30 -14.12
CA GLU A 121 -4.77 -3.09 -15.35
C GLU A 121 -5.65 -2.37 -16.39
N ARG A 122 -6.35 -1.30 -15.98
CA ARG A 122 -7.19 -0.46 -16.83
C ARG A 122 -6.49 0.84 -17.27
N GLY A 123 -5.21 1.00 -16.93
CA GLY A 123 -4.41 2.16 -17.29
C GLY A 123 -4.63 3.40 -16.43
N ARG A 124 -5.30 3.32 -15.27
CA ARG A 124 -5.45 4.44 -14.32
C ARG A 124 -4.33 4.45 -13.31
N TYR A 125 -3.87 5.62 -12.87
CA TYR A 125 -2.84 5.64 -11.82
C TYR A 125 -3.43 5.16 -10.49
N TRP A 126 -2.66 4.37 -9.74
CA TRP A 126 -3.10 3.92 -8.42
C TRP A 126 -3.38 5.09 -7.46
N SER A 127 -2.63 6.18 -7.59
CA SER A 127 -2.83 7.40 -6.80
C SER A 127 -4.11 8.19 -7.14
N GLU A 128 -4.81 7.85 -8.23
CA GLU A 128 -6.08 8.51 -8.62
C GLU A 128 -7.31 7.90 -7.92
N PHE A 129 -7.14 6.80 -7.19
CA PHE A 129 -8.21 6.18 -6.42
C PHE A 129 -8.36 6.80 -5.05
#